data_AF-A0A350USL1-F1
#
_entry.id   AF-A0A350USL1-F1
#
_cell.length_a   1.000
_cell.length_b   1.000
_cell.length_c   1.000
_cell.angle_alpha   90.00
_cell.angle_beta   90.00
_cell.angle_gamma   90.00
#
_symmetry.space_group_name_H-M   'P 1'
#
loop_
_entity.id
_entity.type
_entity.pdbx_description
1 polymer ?
#
loop_
_entity_poly.entity_id
_entity_poly.type
_entity_poly.pdbx_seq_one_letter_code
_entity_poly.pdbx_strand_id
1 'polypeptide(L)'
;MKTVQISGSTITLLGTAHVSKESVVLVEEKIMSGEFDCIAVELCPARYENLVNQSWWKNLNIFEIFKKKKASLLLINLALSAYQKRLADKVGIEAGKEMIRATELAREKNIRLEVIDRDISTTLHRLVTEVSFWQKIKIFS
;
A
#
# COMPACT_ATOMS: atom_id res chain seq x y z
N MET A 1 -20.39 -1.59 -7.91
CA MET A 1 -20.24 -2.99 -7.44
C MET A 1 -20.73 -3.91 -8.53
N LYS A 2 -20.04 -5.03 -8.77
CA LYS A 2 -20.45 -6.02 -9.78
C LYS A 2 -20.17 -7.43 -9.26
N THR A 3 -21.12 -8.33 -9.38
CA THR A 3 -20.95 -9.74 -8.98
C THR A 3 -20.76 -10.60 -10.21
N VAL A 4 -19.82 -11.54 -10.16
CA VAL A 4 -19.51 -12.49 -11.24
C VAL A 4 -19.39 -13.90 -10.68
N GLN A 5 -19.73 -14.90 -11.50
CA GLN A 5 -19.59 -16.31 -11.17
C GLN A 5 -18.42 -16.87 -11.99
N ILE A 6 -17.40 -17.43 -11.33
CA ILE A 6 -16.21 -17.99 -11.98
C ILE A 6 -15.84 -19.29 -11.28
N SER A 7 -15.77 -20.39 -12.04
CA SER A 7 -15.32 -21.70 -11.54
C SER A 7 -16.01 -22.16 -10.25
N GLY A 8 -17.33 -21.91 -10.13
CA GLY A 8 -18.12 -22.25 -8.95
C GLY A 8 -17.99 -21.28 -7.77
N SER A 9 -17.23 -20.19 -7.92
CA SER A 9 -17.09 -19.14 -6.91
C SER A 9 -17.90 -17.89 -7.29
N THR A 10 -18.54 -17.27 -6.29
CA THR A 10 -19.20 -15.97 -6.42
C THR A 10 -18.23 -14.87 -6.01
N ILE A 11 -17.92 -13.95 -6.91
CA ILE A 11 -16.96 -12.86 -6.67
C ILE A 11 -17.70 -11.53 -6.79
N THR A 12 -17.68 -10.73 -5.72
CA THR A 12 -18.19 -9.36 -5.73
C THR A 12 -17.05 -8.37 -5.86
N LEU A 13 -16.99 -7.68 -7.00
CA LEU A 13 -16.05 -6.61 -7.29
C LEU A 13 -16.57 -5.30 -6.71
N LEU A 14 -15.83 -4.79 -5.73
CA LEU A 14 -16.09 -3.51 -5.08
C LEU A 14 -15.11 -2.47 -5.62
N GLY A 15 -15.60 -1.57 -6.47
CA GLY A 15 -14.81 -0.42 -6.90
C GLY A 15 -14.74 0.61 -5.78
N THR A 16 -13.53 0.95 -5.35
CA THR A 16 -13.26 1.96 -4.34
C THR A 16 -12.52 3.15 -4.96
N ALA A 17 -12.68 4.33 -4.38
CA ALA A 17 -11.82 5.47 -4.66
C ALA A 17 -10.79 5.55 -3.53
N HIS A 18 -9.51 5.47 -3.86
CA HIS A 18 -8.40 5.35 -2.90
C HIS A 18 -8.32 6.47 -1.85
N VAL A 19 -9.06 7.56 -2.02
CA VAL A 19 -9.05 8.77 -1.18
C VAL A 19 -10.43 9.03 -0.53
N SER A 20 -11.38 8.12 -0.68
CA SER A 20 -12.78 8.33 -0.30
C SER A 20 -13.11 7.70 1.05
N LYS A 21 -13.59 8.52 2.00
CA LYS A 21 -14.16 8.03 3.27
C LYS A 21 -15.36 7.12 3.03
N GLU A 22 -16.13 7.43 1.99
CA GLU A 22 -17.30 6.65 1.55
C GLU A 22 -16.87 5.24 1.12
N SER A 23 -15.67 5.09 0.53
CA SER A 23 -15.12 3.77 0.20
C SER A 23 -14.78 2.95 1.43
N VAL A 24 -14.28 3.59 2.50
CA VAL A 24 -14.03 2.91 3.79
C VAL A 24 -15.35 2.42 4.39
N VAL A 25 -16.36 3.29 4.49
CA VAL A 25 -17.68 2.93 5.04
C VAL A 25 -18.31 1.79 4.24
N LEU A 26 -18.23 1.85 2.91
CA LEU A 26 -18.77 0.80 2.04
C LEU A 26 -18.06 -0.55 2.25
N VAL A 27 -16.74 -0.55 2.38
CA VAL A 27 -15.97 -1.75 2.69
C VAL A 27 -16.39 -2.33 4.04
N GLU A 28 -16.53 -1.48 5.07
CA GLU A 28 -16.98 -1.91 6.39
C GLU A 28 -18.36 -2.54 6.31
N GLU A 29 -19.33 -1.86 5.71
CA GLU A 29 -20.70 -2.37 5.57
C GLU A 29 -20.73 -3.76 4.91
N LYS A 30 -19.98 -3.94 3.82
CA LYS A 30 -19.96 -5.21 3.07
C LYS A 30 -19.26 -6.33 3.82
N ILE A 31 -18.15 -6.06 4.49
CA ILE A 31 -17.48 -7.11 5.28
C ILE A 31 -18.33 -7.45 6.52
N MET A 32 -19.04 -6.47 7.08
CA MET A 32 -19.90 -6.66 8.25
C MET A 32 -21.19 -7.42 7.95
N SER A 33 -21.63 -7.52 6.68
CA SER A 33 -22.82 -8.30 6.31
C SER A 33 -22.67 -9.80 6.60
N GLY A 34 -21.44 -10.31 6.66
CA GLY A 34 -21.16 -11.73 6.89
C GLY A 34 -21.39 -12.63 5.67
N GLU A 35 -21.58 -12.04 4.49
CA GLU A 35 -21.85 -12.78 3.24
C GLU A 35 -20.58 -13.34 2.56
N PHE A 36 -19.39 -12.99 3.06
CA PHE A 36 -18.11 -13.30 2.42
C PHE A 36 -17.24 -14.18 3.32
N ASP A 37 -16.68 -15.24 2.76
CA ASP A 37 -15.71 -16.14 3.40
C ASP A 37 -14.25 -15.77 3.08
N CYS A 38 -14.04 -14.84 2.15
CA CYS A 38 -12.76 -14.40 1.66
C CYS A 38 -12.81 -12.92 1.25
N ILE A 39 -11.74 -12.19 1.56
CA ILE A 39 -11.53 -10.80 1.14
C ILE A 39 -10.26 -10.76 0.30
N ALA A 40 -10.33 -10.13 -0.88
CA ALA A 40 -9.18 -9.93 -1.75
C ALA A 40 -8.91 -8.43 -1.92
N VAL A 41 -7.68 -8.00 -1.68
CA VAL A 41 -7.27 -6.58 -1.78
C VAL A 41 -6.21 -6.38 -2.85
N GLU A 42 -6.28 -5.27 -3.58
CA GLU A 42 -5.30 -4.86 -4.61
C GLU A 42 -4.01 -4.33 -3.94
N LEU A 43 -3.38 -5.20 -3.16
CA LEU A 43 -2.08 -4.99 -2.52
C LEU A 43 -1.15 -6.13 -2.91
N CYS A 44 0.14 -5.81 -2.99
CA CYS A 44 1.19 -6.82 -3.11
C CYS A 44 1.80 -7.09 -1.73
N PRO A 45 2.47 -8.24 -1.52
CA PRO A 45 2.99 -8.64 -0.21
C PRO A 45 3.85 -7.56 0.45
N ALA A 46 4.77 -6.94 -0.30
CA ALA A 46 5.62 -5.86 0.23
C ALA A 46 4.81 -4.64 0.71
N ARG A 47 3.75 -4.26 0.00
CA ARG A 47 2.90 -3.13 0.40
C ARG A 47 2.01 -3.50 1.59
N TYR A 48 1.49 -4.72 1.61
CA TYR A 48 0.75 -5.25 2.75
C TYR A 48 1.59 -5.23 4.02
N GLU A 49 2.81 -5.77 3.98
CA GLU A 49 3.76 -5.76 5.09
C GLU A 49 4.04 -4.33 5.56
N ASN A 50 4.28 -3.39 4.64
CA ASN A 50 4.49 -1.98 4.99
C ASN A 50 3.28 -1.34 5.69
N LEU A 51 2.07 -1.71 5.30
CA LEU A 51 0.82 -1.18 5.85
C LEU A 51 0.54 -1.75 7.25
N VAL A 52 0.76 -3.05 7.44
CA VAL A 52 0.55 -3.74 8.73
C VAL A 52 1.67 -3.43 9.71
N ASN A 53 2.92 -3.45 9.25
CA ASN A 53 4.13 -3.23 10.04
C ASN A 53 4.66 -1.80 9.88
N GLN A 54 3.83 -0.78 10.14
CA GLN A 54 4.23 0.65 10.14
C GLN A 54 5.51 0.99 10.95
N SER A 55 6.04 0.01 11.69
CA SER A 55 7.26 0.03 12.50
C SER A 55 8.57 -0.26 11.75
N TRP A 56 8.59 -0.82 10.53
CA TRP A 56 9.88 -1.22 9.92
C TRP A 56 10.81 -0.03 9.61
N TRP A 57 10.24 1.12 9.23
CA TRP A 57 11.00 2.36 9.04
C TRP A 57 11.44 3.01 10.35
N LYS A 58 10.69 2.79 11.45
CA LYS A 58 11.03 3.33 12.77
C LYS A 58 12.24 2.62 13.39
N ASN A 59 12.56 1.41 12.93
CA ASN A 59 13.64 0.57 13.46
C ASN A 59 14.96 0.66 12.67
N LEU A 60 15.06 1.52 11.66
CA LEU A 60 16.37 1.93 11.18
C LEU A 60 17.00 2.79 12.28
N ASN A 61 17.91 2.20 13.04
CA ASN A 61 18.68 2.81 14.12
C ASN A 61 19.41 4.09 13.65
N ILE A 62 18.69 5.20 13.55
CA ILE A 62 19.22 6.56 13.33
C ILE A 62 20.29 6.87 14.40
N PHE A 63 20.15 6.30 15.60
CA PHE A 63 21.09 6.46 16.71
C PHE A 63 22.45 5.81 16.49
N GLU A 64 22.53 4.68 15.77
CA GLU A 64 23.83 4.03 15.48
C GLU A 64 24.63 4.82 14.44
N ILE A 65 23.94 5.51 13.53
CA ILE A 65 24.55 6.34 12.47
C ILE A 65 25.06 7.68 13.04
N PHE A 66 24.45 8.19 14.11
CA PHE A 66 24.75 9.50 14.70
C PHE A 66 26.15 9.61 15.32
N LYS A 67 26.81 8.48 15.62
CA LYS A 67 28.08 8.46 16.39
C LYS A 67 29.32 8.84 15.57
N LYS A 68 29.22 9.05 14.25
CA LYS A 68 30.38 9.38 13.38
C LYS A 68 30.15 10.69 12.62
N LYS A 69 30.78 11.77 13.11
CA LYS A 69 30.80 13.12 12.51
C LYS A 69 31.01 13.10 10.98
N LYS A 70 30.17 13.80 10.22
CA LYS A 70 30.48 14.47 8.93
C LYS A 70 29.25 15.23 8.39
N ALA A 71 29.47 16.41 7.80
CA ALA A 71 28.45 17.26 7.18
C ALA A 71 27.58 16.55 6.12
N SER A 72 28.05 15.44 5.56
CA SER A 72 27.27 14.54 4.71
C SER A 72 26.00 13.99 5.40
N LEU A 73 26.02 13.83 6.74
CA LEU A 73 24.86 13.41 7.50
C LEU A 73 23.77 14.49 7.58
N LEU A 74 24.14 15.77 7.51
CA LEU A 74 23.14 16.85 7.46
C LEU A 74 22.36 16.79 6.15
N LEU A 75 23.06 16.56 5.02
CA LEU A 75 22.43 16.38 3.71
C LEU A 75 21.58 15.11 3.65
N ILE A 76 22.06 14.01 4.22
CA ILE A 76 21.28 12.77 4.34
C ILE A 76 20.05 13.00 5.23
N ASN A 77 20.18 13.70 6.35
CA ASN A 77 19.07 14.04 7.23
C ASN A 77 18.07 14.98 6.54
N LEU A 78 18.54 15.98 5.79
CA LEU A 78 17.66 16.85 5.00
C LEU A 78 16.92 16.07 3.91
N ALA A 79 17.62 15.18 3.20
CA ALA A 79 17.03 14.33 2.17
C ALA A 79 16.03 13.33 2.77
N LEU A 80 16.36 12.73 3.91
CA LEU A 80 15.50 11.82 4.63
C LEU A 80 14.28 12.55 5.21
N SER A 81 14.45 13.74 5.78
CA SER A 81 13.35 14.57 6.28
C SER A 81 12.49 15.12 5.15
N ALA A 82 13.06 15.47 3.99
CA ALA A 82 12.29 15.86 2.80
C ALA A 82 11.54 14.66 2.21
N TYR A 83 12.14 13.46 2.25
CA TYR A 83 11.48 12.21 1.88
C TYR A 83 10.36 11.85 2.86
N GLN A 84 10.62 11.95 4.16
CA GLN A 84 9.63 11.76 5.23
C GLN A 84 8.50 12.79 5.12
N LYS A 85 8.80 14.06 4.80
CA LYS A 85 7.80 15.10 4.59
C LYS A 85 6.99 14.85 3.32
N ARG A 86 7.61 14.50 2.19
CA ARG A 86 6.86 14.08 0.98
C ARG A 86 6.03 12.82 1.22
N LEU A 87 6.52 11.90 2.05
CA LEU A 87 5.76 10.71 2.44
C LEU A 87 4.58 11.13 3.32
N ALA A 88 4.80 11.98 4.33
CA ALA A 88 3.76 12.54 5.19
C ALA A 88 2.72 13.36 4.41
N ASP A 89 3.12 14.15 3.42
CA ASP A 89 2.24 14.94 2.55
C ASP A 89 1.46 14.03 1.58
N LYS A 90 2.05 12.92 1.14
CA LYS A 90 1.34 11.83 0.43
C LYS A 90 0.46 10.97 1.35
N VAL A 91 0.73 10.99 2.66
CA VAL A 91 -0.03 10.29 3.71
C VAL A 91 -1.12 11.19 4.31
N GLY A 92 -1.03 12.52 4.13
CA GLY A 92 -2.05 13.52 4.49
C GLY A 92 -3.30 13.45 3.62
N ILE A 93 -3.25 12.65 2.56
CA ILE A 93 -4.40 12.10 1.86
C ILE A 93 -4.26 10.58 2.03
N GLU A 94 -5.13 10.00 2.85
CA GLU A 94 -4.99 8.65 3.41
C GLU A 94 -5.30 7.55 2.37
N ALA A 95 -4.48 7.52 1.32
CA ALA A 95 -4.60 6.62 0.20
C ALA A 95 -4.56 5.16 0.67
N GLY A 96 -5.58 4.37 0.32
CA GLY A 96 -5.63 2.94 0.65
C GLY A 96 -6.18 2.62 2.03
N LYS A 97 -6.81 3.58 2.72
CA LYS A 97 -7.51 3.35 4.00
C LYS A 97 -8.57 2.27 3.93
N GLU A 98 -9.25 2.17 2.80
CA GLU A 98 -10.24 1.14 2.55
C GLU A 98 -9.61 -0.27 2.60
N MET A 99 -8.37 -0.42 2.09
CA MET A 99 -7.65 -1.70 2.11
C MET A 99 -7.07 -2.01 3.49
N ILE A 100 -6.60 -0.99 4.22
CA ILE A 100 -6.20 -1.14 5.62
C ILE A 100 -7.39 -1.63 6.44
N ARG A 101 -8.55 -0.97 6.29
CA ARG A 101 -9.74 -1.33 7.04
C ARG A 101 -10.26 -2.72 6.66
N ALA A 102 -10.22 -3.09 5.37
CA ALA A 102 -10.52 -4.44 4.93
C ALA A 102 -9.60 -5.49 5.58
N THR A 103 -8.30 -5.20 5.67
CA THR A 103 -7.30 -6.06 6.30
C THR A 103 -7.56 -6.24 7.79
N GLU A 104 -7.87 -5.15 8.50
CA GLU A 104 -8.21 -5.18 9.93
C GLU A 104 -9.46 -6.03 10.19
N LEU A 105 -10.53 -5.77 9.43
CA LEU A 105 -11.79 -6.50 9.57
C LEU A 105 -11.66 -7.98 9.22
N ALA A 106 -10.86 -8.31 8.20
CA ALA A 106 -10.56 -9.69 7.86
C ALA A 106 -9.94 -10.42 9.05
N ARG A 107 -8.96 -9.79 9.71
CA ARG A 107 -8.33 -10.34 10.92
C ARG A 107 -9.29 -10.43 12.10
N GLU A 108 -10.05 -9.37 12.37
CA GLU A 108 -11.02 -9.31 13.48
C GLU A 108 -12.11 -10.38 13.37
N LYS A 109 -12.57 -10.66 12.13
CA LYS A 109 -13.61 -11.66 11.86
C LYS A 109 -13.07 -13.03 11.48
N ASN A 110 -11.74 -13.21 11.47
CA ASN A 110 -11.08 -14.43 11.03
C ASN A 110 -11.53 -14.90 9.62
N ILE A 111 -11.70 -13.93 8.71
CA ILE A 111 -12.00 -14.16 7.29
C ILE A 111 -10.68 -14.28 6.54
N ARG A 112 -10.60 -15.20 5.57
CA ARG A 112 -9.40 -15.38 4.75
C ARG A 112 -9.10 -14.08 3.97
N LEU A 113 -7.86 -13.60 4.03
CA LEU A 113 -7.40 -12.42 3.30
C LEU A 113 -6.40 -12.82 2.22
N GLU A 114 -6.64 -12.36 0.99
CA GLU A 114 -5.77 -12.58 -0.17
C GLU A 114 -5.25 -11.23 -0.71
N VAL A 115 -3.95 -11.16 -0.98
CA VAL A 115 -3.30 -10.00 -1.61
C VAL A 115 -3.10 -10.29 -3.10
N ILE A 116 -3.78 -9.54 -3.96
CA ILE A 116 -3.94 -9.90 -5.37
C ILE A 116 -3.23 -8.96 -6.36
N ASP A 117 -2.35 -8.08 -5.88
CA ASP A 117 -1.51 -7.26 -6.77
C ASP A 117 -0.10 -7.85 -6.94
N ARG A 118 0.51 -7.51 -8.07
CA ARG A 118 1.86 -7.92 -8.44
C ARG A 118 2.91 -7.27 -7.55
N ASP A 119 3.97 -8.03 -7.26
CA ASP A 119 5.15 -7.48 -6.60
C ASP A 119 5.70 -6.23 -7.32
N ILE A 120 5.91 -5.17 -6.54
CA ILE A 120 6.39 -3.88 -7.05
C ILE A 120 7.77 -4.00 -7.72
N SER A 121 8.62 -4.92 -7.27
CA SER A 121 9.93 -5.20 -7.86
C SER A 121 9.81 -5.63 -9.31
N THR A 122 8.83 -6.47 -9.64
CA THR A 122 8.55 -6.88 -11.02
C THR A 122 8.17 -5.68 -11.89
N THR A 123 7.30 -4.80 -11.37
CA THR A 123 6.90 -3.58 -12.09
C THR A 123 8.10 -2.66 -12.34
N LEU A 124 8.94 -2.44 -11.33
CA LEU A 124 10.15 -1.61 -11.45
C LEU A 124 11.18 -2.22 -12.40
N HIS A 125 11.37 -3.54 -12.35
CA HIS A 125 12.26 -4.25 -13.28
C HIS A 125 11.81 -4.02 -14.72
N ARG A 126 10.52 -4.22 -15.02
CA ARG A 126 9.96 -3.97 -16.36
C ARG A 126 10.06 -2.51 -16.79
N LEU A 127 9.86 -1.57 -15.86
CA LEU A 127 10.09 -0.16 -16.13
C LEU A 127 11.54 0.09 -16.57
N VAL A 128 12.51 -0.57 -15.95
CA VAL A 128 13.93 -0.43 -16.30
C VAL A 128 14.28 -1.18 -17.60
N THR A 129 13.78 -2.38 -17.82
CA THR A 129 14.21 -3.26 -18.93
C THR A 129 13.37 -3.13 -20.21
N GLU A 130 12.07 -2.86 -20.09
CA GLU A 130 11.14 -2.89 -21.24
C GLU A 130 10.75 -1.48 -21.72
N VAL A 131 10.82 -0.47 -20.86
CA VAL A 131 10.40 0.89 -21.22
C VAL A 131 11.54 1.66 -21.90
N SER A 132 11.26 2.28 -23.03
CA SER A 132 12.23 3.08 -23.79
C SER A 132 12.71 4.30 -22.98
N PHE A 133 13.95 4.74 -23.23
CA PHE A 133 14.54 5.89 -22.53
C PHE A 133 13.67 7.15 -22.58
N TRP A 134 13.06 7.44 -23.73
CA TRP A 134 12.19 8.61 -23.91
C TRP A 134 10.88 8.53 -23.09
N GLN A 135 10.32 7.34 -22.92
CA GLN A 135 9.13 7.14 -22.09
C GLN A 135 9.47 7.26 -20.60
N LYS A 136 10.66 6.80 -20.18
CA LYS A 136 11.15 6.98 -18.80
C LYS A 136 11.23 8.46 -18.40
N ILE A 137 11.69 9.33 -19.30
CA ILE A 137 11.78 10.78 -19.04
C ILE A 137 10.39 11.40 -18.75
N LYS A 138 9.33 10.94 -19.43
CA LYS A 138 7.95 11.44 -19.21
C LYS A 138 7.37 11.10 -17.84
N ILE A 139 7.93 10.11 -17.13
CA ILE A 139 7.47 9.73 -15.78
C ILE A 139 7.95 10.76 -14.73
N PHE A 140 9.03 11.48 -15.03
CA PHE A 140 9.64 12.46 -14.12
C PHE A 140 9.26 13.92 -14.42
N SER A 141 8.52 14.17 -15.52
CA SER A 141 8.01 15.50 -15.88
C SER A 141 6.64 15.78 -15.29
#